data_AF-A0A075FHS1-F1
#
_entry.id   AF-A0A075FHS1-F1
#
_cell.length_a   1.000
_cell.length_b   1.000
_cell.length_c   1.000
_cell.angle_alpha   90.00
_cell.angle_beta   90.00
_cell.angle_gamma   90.00
#
_symmetry.space_group_name_H-M   'P 1'
#
loop_
_entity.id
_entity.type
_entity.pdbx_description
1 polymer ?
#
loop_
_entity_poly.entity_id
_entity_poly.type
_entity_poly.pdbx_seq_one_letter_code
_entity_poly.pdbx_strand_id
1 'polypeptide(L)'
;MSSKSTGIIDPVTGGQVSEAENPEPPSVMDSFLELEESIAGKPGGSWVTPTNNAQLSFLAISLALACGLFGGMWEGFLPNGFFELAAKAESEGASSQYALIFGAISAIVIVFAWWVTLTALIKWTPGKTLSNALLGISSAWIVVIAVRGLSHFVLVEADWSVVWANRVLLIVGQQMTEQMTQAPGSESCISTCYGINQNWRLWWILYPSFAVLASAYGTIAEKPARFLVPFTAMCGLLMLVAWTPSEINYHRVVPITNLAKALVVGYLAYGASYYYCSISEEYKANRLRSYIAIGAVVTFFFAIMIMNPPEFVKDLAVALGGTPAQGMREDIIAGEVIPSTLDKLAGDGIEASQWGGLFVNLIVATAGCVLGFGIGVVLAFGRQSDQPFFSVPSIALIELVRSGPLICWLWFAVFLMPDLMDPFYDAEDIIRMLLMFGVFGGCYIAEVLRGGLQAVDSGQKEAAAALGLSPFQTKMQVELPNAVRTTLPSIVSVFIGLWKDTTLLFIINILDFFKLAKDLPATDLRFLGNFLEPLYVTALVFWVFAFYLSRVSMKIEKGLGLVREGGGEAA
;
A
#
# COMPACT_ATOMS: atom_id res chain seq x y z
N MET A 1 45.41 -52.99 15.17
CA MET A 1 46.19 -52.22 14.16
C MET A 1 45.77 -50.76 14.31
N SER A 2 46.36 -49.96 15.21
CA SER A 2 47.74 -49.41 15.26
C SER A 2 48.05 -48.54 14.02
N SER A 3 48.48 -47.29 14.08
CA SER A 3 48.68 -46.32 15.17
C SER A 3 48.83 -44.91 14.56
N LYS A 4 48.57 -43.89 15.38
CA LYS A 4 49.03 -42.50 15.19
C LYS A 4 50.57 -42.42 15.16
N SER A 5 51.15 -41.49 14.39
CA SER A 5 52.33 -40.72 14.82
C SER A 5 52.46 -39.38 14.08
N THR A 6 52.35 -38.32 14.89
CA THR A 6 52.98 -37.00 14.85
C THR A 6 54.14 -36.70 13.87
N GLY A 7 54.12 -35.48 13.33
CA GLY A 7 55.29 -34.71 12.85
C GLY A 7 54.89 -33.22 12.76
N ILE A 8 55.15 -32.42 13.79
CA ILE A 8 56.30 -31.51 13.98
C ILE A 8 56.13 -30.19 13.21
N ILE A 9 56.07 -29.12 14.01
CA ILE A 9 56.14 -27.70 13.64
C ILE A 9 57.61 -27.38 13.36
N ASP A 10 57.91 -26.79 12.21
CA ASP A 10 59.16 -26.05 11.97
C ASP A 10 58.84 -24.58 11.62
N PRO A 11 59.57 -23.61 12.19
CA PRO A 11 59.35 -22.18 11.96
C PRO A 11 60.30 -21.63 10.88
N VAL A 12 59.93 -20.46 10.34
CA VAL A 12 60.77 -19.54 9.54
C VAL A 12 61.00 -19.92 8.08
N THR A 13 60.14 -19.40 7.21
CA THR A 13 60.58 -18.74 5.97
C THR A 13 59.78 -17.45 5.80
N GLY A 14 60.49 -16.33 5.83
CA GLY A 14 59.93 -15.02 5.56
C GLY A 14 59.46 -14.95 4.11
N GLY A 15 58.14 -14.94 3.92
CA GLY A 15 57.49 -14.55 2.67
C GLY A 15 56.86 -13.18 2.88
N GLN A 16 57.31 -12.20 2.11
CA GLN A 16 56.76 -10.85 2.09
C GLN A 16 55.23 -10.90 1.88
N VAL A 17 54.49 -10.32 2.81
CA VAL A 17 53.09 -9.96 2.60
C VAL A 17 53.10 -8.85 1.56
N SER A 18 52.74 -9.16 0.31
CA SER A 18 52.44 -8.12 -0.67
C SER A 18 51.23 -7.36 -0.16
N GLU A 19 51.39 -6.07 0.12
CA GLU A 19 50.28 -5.13 0.24
C GLU A 19 49.38 -5.31 -0.98
N ALA A 20 48.16 -5.80 -0.76
CA ALA A 20 47.11 -5.74 -1.75
C ALA A 20 46.77 -4.25 -1.90
N GLU A 21 47.34 -3.64 -2.94
CA GLU A 21 46.99 -2.31 -3.41
C GLU A 21 45.47 -2.32 -3.66
N ASN A 22 44.72 -1.53 -2.89
CA ASN A 22 43.30 -1.34 -3.14
C ASN A 22 43.14 -0.81 -4.57
N PRO A 23 42.35 -1.44 -5.45
CA PRO A 23 42.18 -0.94 -6.81
C PRO A 23 41.62 0.48 -6.74
N GLU A 24 42.25 1.41 -7.46
CA GLU A 24 41.72 2.77 -7.64
C GLU A 24 40.28 2.69 -8.16
N PRO A 25 39.38 3.57 -7.70
CA PRO A 25 38.00 3.57 -8.17
C PRO A 25 37.95 3.70 -9.69
N PRO A 26 37.11 2.92 -10.39
CA PRO A 26 37.05 2.94 -11.85
C PRO A 26 36.77 4.35 -12.35
N SER A 27 37.42 4.74 -13.44
CA SER A 27 37.16 6.04 -14.03
C SER A 27 35.70 6.14 -14.48
N VAL A 28 35.15 7.36 -14.55
CA VAL A 28 33.77 7.58 -15.03
C VAL A 28 33.55 6.92 -16.39
N MET A 29 34.58 6.92 -17.25
CA MET A 29 34.56 6.26 -18.55
C MET A 29 34.42 4.73 -18.43
N ASP A 30 35.19 4.11 -17.54
CA ASP A 30 35.15 2.66 -17.34
C ASP A 30 33.79 2.23 -16.79
N SER A 31 33.23 2.98 -15.84
CA SER A 31 31.89 2.71 -15.31
C SER A 31 30.79 2.83 -16.38
N PHE A 32 30.94 3.78 -17.32
CA PHE A 32 30.00 3.96 -18.42
C PHE A 32 30.09 2.82 -19.44
N LEU A 33 31.30 2.37 -19.77
CA LEU A 33 31.52 1.24 -20.67
C LEU A 33 31.02 -0.07 -20.04
N GLU A 34 31.22 -0.28 -18.73
CA GLU A 34 30.66 -1.43 -18.01
C GLU A 34 29.13 -1.45 -18.03
N LEU A 35 28.49 -0.29 -17.81
CA LEU A 35 27.04 -0.16 -17.90
C LEU A 35 26.54 -0.48 -19.32
N GLU A 36 27.23 0.03 -20.33
CA GLU A 36 26.89 -0.22 -21.73
C GLU A 36 27.02 -1.72 -22.07
N GLU A 37 28.09 -2.38 -21.65
CA GLU A 37 28.29 -3.82 -21.85
C GLU A 37 27.25 -4.66 -21.09
N SER A 38 26.81 -4.19 -19.92
CA SER A 38 25.73 -4.84 -19.15
C SER A 38 24.38 -4.79 -19.87
N ILE A 39 24.10 -3.74 -20.65
CA ILE A 39 22.81 -3.52 -21.31
C ILE A 39 22.81 -4.06 -22.74
N ALA A 40 23.82 -3.69 -23.53
CA ALA A 40 23.90 -4.02 -24.96
C ALA A 40 24.70 -5.30 -25.24
N GLY A 41 25.51 -5.77 -24.28
CA GLY A 41 26.41 -6.92 -24.43
C GLY A 41 27.83 -6.53 -24.84
N LYS A 42 28.72 -7.53 -24.87
CA LYS A 42 30.16 -7.32 -25.15
C LYS A 42 30.44 -7.09 -26.64
N PRO A 43 31.34 -6.16 -27.00
CA PRO A 43 31.63 -5.85 -28.40
C PRO A 43 32.19 -7.06 -29.17
N GLY A 44 31.57 -7.36 -30.31
CA GLY A 44 31.91 -8.50 -31.16
C GLY A 44 32.64 -8.15 -32.45
N GLY A 45 32.67 -6.88 -32.84
CA GLY A 45 33.38 -6.40 -34.04
C GLY A 45 34.89 -6.51 -33.90
N SER A 46 35.56 -6.99 -34.94
CA SER A 46 37.03 -7.09 -34.99
C SER A 46 37.73 -5.72 -34.99
N TRP A 47 37.00 -4.65 -35.30
CA TRP A 47 37.47 -3.27 -35.31
C TRP A 47 37.37 -2.56 -33.96
N VAL A 48 36.78 -3.18 -32.93
CA VAL A 48 36.67 -2.58 -31.60
C VAL A 48 37.95 -2.86 -30.81
N THR A 49 38.74 -1.81 -30.56
CA THR A 49 39.98 -1.84 -29.77
C THR A 49 39.79 -1.10 -28.44
N PRO A 50 40.59 -1.38 -27.40
CA PRO A 50 40.52 -0.65 -26.13
C PRO A 50 40.70 0.87 -26.29
N THR A 51 41.45 1.28 -27.31
CA THR A 51 41.71 2.70 -27.63
C THR A 51 40.54 3.41 -28.33
N ASN A 52 39.70 2.70 -29.08
CA ASN A 52 38.59 3.29 -29.83
C ASN A 52 37.20 2.98 -29.25
N ASN A 53 37.10 2.09 -28.25
CA ASN A 53 35.84 1.67 -27.64
C ASN A 53 35.05 2.86 -27.07
N ALA A 54 35.72 3.77 -26.35
CA ALA A 54 35.11 4.99 -25.82
C ALA A 54 34.58 5.90 -26.96
N GLN A 55 35.35 6.07 -28.04
CA GLN A 55 34.96 6.92 -29.17
C GLN A 55 33.73 6.36 -29.91
N LEU A 56 33.66 5.03 -30.08
CA LEU A 56 32.49 4.37 -30.68
C LEU A 56 31.23 4.49 -29.81
N SER A 57 31.39 4.48 -28.49
CA SER A 57 30.29 4.70 -27.53
C SER A 57 29.77 6.14 -27.61
N PHE A 58 30.67 7.12 -27.70
CA PHE A 58 30.31 8.52 -27.92
C PHE A 58 29.65 8.77 -29.28
N LEU A 59 30.08 8.06 -30.32
CA LEU A 59 29.41 8.08 -31.61
C LEU A 59 27.98 7.52 -31.51
N ALA A 60 27.80 6.40 -30.81
CA ALA A 60 26.48 5.80 -30.62
C ALA A 60 25.52 6.72 -29.85
N ILE A 61 25.97 7.33 -28.74
CA ILE A 61 25.10 8.21 -27.94
C ILE A 61 24.77 9.53 -28.66
N SER A 62 25.72 10.09 -29.42
CA SER A 62 25.47 11.31 -30.20
C SER A 62 24.48 11.09 -31.34
N LEU A 63 24.61 9.97 -32.07
CA LEU A 63 23.64 9.55 -33.08
C LEU A 63 22.27 9.28 -32.44
N ALA A 64 22.23 8.62 -31.27
CA ALA A 64 20.99 8.38 -30.56
C ALA A 64 20.30 9.66 -30.11
N LEU A 65 21.06 10.66 -29.64
CA LEU A 65 20.55 11.97 -29.27
C LEU A 65 19.98 12.73 -30.48
N ALA A 66 20.63 12.63 -31.65
CA ALA A 66 20.10 13.15 -32.90
C ALA A 66 18.79 12.45 -33.29
N CYS A 67 18.72 11.13 -33.20
CA CYS A 67 17.50 10.36 -33.46
C CYS A 67 16.37 10.68 -32.48
N GLY A 68 16.65 10.94 -31.20
CA GLY A 68 15.62 11.30 -30.23
C GLY A 68 15.11 12.74 -30.33
N LEU A 69 15.94 13.67 -30.81
CA LEU A 69 15.52 15.07 -31.02
C LEU A 69 14.82 15.28 -32.37
N PHE A 70 15.41 14.74 -33.43
CA PHE A 70 15.02 15.00 -34.83
C PHE A 70 14.52 13.75 -35.57
N GLY A 71 14.33 12.62 -34.87
CA GLY A 71 13.68 11.45 -35.44
C GLY A 71 12.35 11.85 -36.07
N GLY A 72 12.06 11.35 -37.26
CA GLY A 72 10.88 11.76 -38.02
C GLY A 72 11.21 12.75 -39.14
N MET A 73 11.73 12.21 -40.25
CA MET A 73 11.60 12.87 -41.56
C MET A 73 10.53 12.19 -42.44
N TRP A 74 10.09 10.98 -42.10
CA TRP A 74 9.17 10.17 -42.90
C TRP A 74 8.25 9.38 -41.98
N GLU A 75 6.92 9.59 -42.10
CA GLU A 75 5.90 8.79 -41.41
C GLU A 75 6.07 7.30 -41.78
N GLY A 76 6.59 6.50 -40.85
CA GLY A 76 6.48 5.04 -40.92
C GLY A 76 7.69 4.22 -40.46
N PHE A 77 8.93 4.68 -40.62
CA PHE A 77 10.11 3.83 -40.36
C PHE A 77 10.85 4.13 -39.05
N LEU A 78 10.93 5.40 -38.64
CA LEU A 78 11.59 5.82 -37.40
C LEU A 78 10.57 6.45 -36.45
N PRO A 79 10.69 6.25 -35.13
CA PRO A 79 9.85 6.96 -34.18
C PRO A 79 10.11 8.46 -34.22
N ASN A 80 9.03 9.22 -34.10
CA ASN A 80 9.05 10.68 -34.02
C ASN A 80 9.90 11.12 -32.81
N GLY A 81 10.72 12.13 -33.02
CA GLY A 81 11.57 12.76 -32.02
C GLY A 81 10.84 13.85 -31.25
N PHE A 82 11.55 14.50 -30.34
CA PHE A 82 11.03 15.53 -29.44
C PHE A 82 10.12 16.56 -30.12
N PHE A 83 10.61 17.20 -31.19
CA PHE A 83 9.91 18.33 -31.81
C PHE A 83 8.59 17.91 -32.45
N GLU A 84 8.59 16.77 -33.14
CA GLU A 84 7.38 16.27 -33.81
C GLU A 84 6.37 15.70 -32.80
N LEU A 85 6.83 15.03 -31.75
CA LEU A 85 5.97 14.54 -30.67
C LEU A 85 5.31 15.68 -29.90
N ALA A 86 6.07 16.73 -29.57
CA ALA A 86 5.52 17.92 -28.90
C ALA A 86 4.50 18.63 -29.79
N ALA A 87 4.82 18.85 -31.07
CA ALA A 87 3.89 19.47 -32.02
C ALA A 87 2.61 18.65 -32.21
N LYS A 88 2.74 17.31 -32.30
CA LYS A 88 1.60 16.40 -32.39
C LYS A 88 0.71 16.47 -31.15
N ALA A 89 1.29 16.47 -29.95
CA ALA A 89 0.53 16.58 -28.71
C ALA A 89 -0.23 17.92 -28.59
N GLU A 90 0.38 19.04 -29.01
CA GLU A 90 -0.34 20.34 -29.08
C GLU A 90 -1.50 20.28 -30.08
N SER A 91 -1.32 19.62 -31.23
CA SER A 91 -2.39 19.46 -32.22
C SER A 91 -3.55 18.59 -31.75
N GLU A 92 -3.28 17.67 -30.81
CA GLU A 92 -4.28 16.80 -30.17
C GLU A 92 -5.02 17.48 -29.00
N GLY A 93 -4.65 18.73 -28.65
CA GLY A 93 -5.34 19.55 -27.65
C GLY A 93 -4.61 19.68 -26.30
N ALA A 94 -3.40 19.14 -26.16
CA ALA A 94 -2.62 19.33 -24.93
C ALA A 94 -2.18 20.79 -24.75
N SER A 95 -2.09 21.25 -23.50
CA SER A 95 -1.45 22.54 -23.21
C SER A 95 0.02 22.51 -23.63
N SER A 96 0.58 23.65 -24.03
CA SER A 96 1.98 23.73 -24.48
C SER A 96 2.97 23.19 -23.42
N GLN A 97 2.68 23.40 -22.13
CA GLN A 97 3.47 22.83 -21.04
C GLN A 97 3.42 21.30 -21.02
N TYR A 98 2.24 20.69 -21.15
CA TYR A 98 2.08 19.24 -21.16
C TYR A 98 2.66 18.58 -22.41
N ALA A 99 2.51 19.21 -23.57
CA ALA A 99 3.10 18.75 -24.81
C ALA A 99 4.64 18.72 -24.77
N LEU A 100 5.27 19.77 -24.20
CA LEU A 100 6.72 19.81 -23.99
C LEU A 100 7.21 18.73 -23.03
N ILE A 101 6.47 18.49 -21.93
CA ILE A 101 6.81 17.44 -20.96
C ILE A 101 6.68 16.05 -21.61
N PHE A 102 5.60 15.80 -22.36
CA PHE A 102 5.37 14.56 -23.09
C PHE A 102 6.48 14.30 -24.11
N GLY A 103 6.80 15.30 -24.93
CA GLY A 103 7.88 15.25 -25.91
C GLY A 103 9.22 14.93 -25.24
N ALA A 104 9.53 15.57 -24.11
CA ALA A 104 10.79 15.37 -23.38
C ALA A 104 10.90 13.94 -22.82
N ILE A 105 9.85 13.45 -22.13
CA ILE A 105 9.82 12.09 -21.57
C ILE A 105 9.99 11.06 -22.68
N SER A 106 9.23 11.19 -23.77
CA SER A 106 9.29 10.27 -24.89
C SER A 106 10.66 10.32 -25.59
N ALA A 107 11.22 11.51 -25.80
CA ALA A 107 12.54 11.67 -26.40
C ALA A 107 13.64 11.00 -25.57
N ILE A 108 13.64 11.14 -24.24
CA ILE A 108 14.65 10.50 -23.37
C ILE A 108 14.66 8.99 -23.56
N VAL A 109 13.49 8.36 -23.59
CA VAL A 109 13.39 6.90 -23.74
C VAL A 109 13.71 6.45 -25.17
N ILE A 110 13.35 7.25 -26.18
CA ILE A 110 13.73 7.02 -27.57
C ILE A 110 15.25 7.13 -27.75
N VAL A 111 15.91 8.14 -27.15
CA VAL A 111 17.38 8.25 -27.11
C VAL A 111 17.98 7.01 -26.47
N PHE A 112 17.44 6.54 -25.35
CA PHE A 112 17.92 5.33 -24.69
C PHE A 112 17.80 4.09 -25.61
N ALA A 113 16.67 3.87 -26.25
CA ALA A 113 16.48 2.74 -27.16
C ALA A 113 17.38 2.82 -28.41
N TRP A 114 17.55 4.02 -28.98
CA TRP A 114 18.49 4.24 -30.07
C TRP A 114 19.93 4.03 -29.64
N TRP A 115 20.33 4.46 -28.43
CA TRP A 115 21.68 4.24 -27.92
C TRP A 115 21.97 2.74 -27.82
N VAL A 116 21.10 1.95 -27.20
CA VAL A 116 21.25 0.49 -27.11
C VAL A 116 21.32 -0.15 -28.50
N THR A 117 20.45 0.27 -29.42
CA THR A 117 20.39 -0.26 -30.79
C THR A 117 21.65 0.09 -31.59
N LEU A 118 22.08 1.35 -31.55
CA LEU A 118 23.26 1.84 -32.28
C LEU A 118 24.54 1.27 -31.71
N THR A 119 24.66 1.12 -30.40
CA THR A 119 25.79 0.44 -29.78
C THR A 119 25.90 -1.01 -30.27
N ALA A 120 24.79 -1.75 -30.27
CA ALA A 120 24.77 -3.13 -30.75
C ALA A 120 25.17 -3.25 -32.23
N LEU A 121 24.79 -2.28 -33.06
CA LEU A 121 25.12 -2.23 -34.49
C LEU A 121 26.57 -1.78 -34.75
N ILE A 122 27.00 -0.66 -34.17
CA ILE A 122 28.32 -0.03 -34.39
C ILE A 122 29.44 -0.93 -33.86
N LYS A 123 29.24 -1.55 -32.69
CA LYS A 123 30.22 -2.46 -32.07
C LYS A 123 30.04 -3.92 -32.47
N TRP A 124 29.02 -4.22 -33.30
CA TRP A 124 28.66 -5.55 -33.76
C TRP A 124 28.57 -6.59 -32.63
N THR A 125 27.82 -6.25 -31.59
CA THR A 125 27.60 -7.10 -30.41
C THR A 125 26.98 -8.47 -30.72
N PRO A 126 26.08 -8.62 -31.72
CA PRO A 126 25.55 -9.93 -32.12
C PRO A 126 26.64 -10.95 -32.51
N GLY A 127 27.82 -10.49 -32.93
CA GLY A 127 28.95 -11.36 -33.29
C GLY A 127 29.54 -12.16 -32.12
N LYS A 128 29.30 -11.75 -30.87
CA LYS A 128 29.74 -12.49 -29.67
C LYS A 128 28.59 -12.86 -28.74
N THR A 129 27.63 -11.96 -28.54
CA THR A 129 26.56 -12.12 -27.54
C THR A 129 25.20 -11.76 -28.14
N LEU A 130 24.69 -12.60 -29.04
CA LEU A 130 23.41 -12.40 -29.73
C LEU A 130 22.21 -12.28 -28.77
N SER A 131 22.13 -13.16 -27.76
CA SER A 131 21.02 -13.17 -26.79
C SER A 131 20.93 -11.85 -26.01
N ASN A 132 22.07 -11.36 -25.51
CA ASN A 132 22.13 -10.12 -24.73
C ASN A 132 21.80 -8.90 -25.61
N ALA A 133 22.30 -8.86 -26.84
CA ALA A 133 21.98 -7.79 -27.78
C ALA A 133 20.47 -7.75 -28.09
N LEU A 134 19.85 -8.90 -28.37
CA LEU A 134 18.42 -8.97 -28.66
C LEU A 134 17.56 -8.65 -27.44
N LEU A 135 17.93 -9.13 -26.25
CA LEU A 135 17.23 -8.82 -25.00
C LEU A 135 17.33 -7.34 -24.68
N GLY A 136 18.52 -6.74 -24.81
CA GLY A 136 18.75 -5.31 -24.57
C GLY A 136 17.94 -4.43 -25.52
N ILE A 137 17.99 -4.71 -26.84
CA ILE A 137 17.21 -3.99 -27.85
C ILE A 137 15.71 -4.16 -27.59
N SER A 138 15.21 -5.40 -27.46
CA SER A 138 13.77 -5.64 -27.27
C SER A 138 13.26 -4.98 -25.99
N SER A 139 13.98 -5.09 -24.88
CA SER A 139 13.64 -4.44 -23.62
C SER A 139 13.58 -2.92 -23.76
N ALA A 140 14.59 -2.31 -24.39
CA ALA A 140 14.63 -0.86 -24.57
C ALA A 140 13.45 -0.33 -25.41
N TRP A 141 13.07 -1.04 -26.49
CA TRP A 141 11.92 -0.65 -27.31
C TRP A 141 10.57 -0.93 -26.65
N ILE A 142 10.45 -1.99 -25.84
CA ILE A 142 9.28 -2.20 -24.98
C ILE A 142 9.11 -1.04 -23.99
N VAL A 143 10.21 -0.57 -23.40
CA VAL A 143 10.19 0.61 -22.51
C VAL A 143 9.75 1.86 -23.27
N VAL A 144 10.18 2.07 -24.52
CA VAL A 144 9.66 3.17 -25.38
C VAL A 144 8.15 3.07 -25.54
N ILE A 145 7.62 1.90 -25.92
CA ILE A 145 6.18 1.70 -26.13
C ILE A 145 5.41 2.00 -24.83
N ALA A 146 5.86 1.46 -23.71
CA ALA A 146 5.20 1.62 -22.42
C ALA A 146 5.24 3.08 -21.93
N VAL A 147 6.42 3.71 -21.92
CA VAL A 147 6.57 5.08 -21.40
C VAL A 147 5.92 6.10 -22.31
N ARG A 148 6.05 5.96 -23.63
CA ARG A 148 5.39 6.85 -24.59
C ARG A 148 3.88 6.72 -24.51
N GLY A 149 3.34 5.50 -24.50
CA GLY A 149 1.90 5.27 -24.38
C GLY A 149 1.33 5.83 -23.08
N LEU A 150 2.00 5.57 -21.95
CA LEU A 150 1.56 6.08 -20.65
C LEU A 150 1.66 7.61 -20.55
N SER A 151 2.77 8.22 -20.99
CA SER A 151 2.93 9.67 -20.94
C SER A 151 2.00 10.39 -21.92
N HIS A 152 1.72 9.81 -23.07
CA HIS A 152 0.74 10.34 -24.03
C HIS A 152 -0.66 10.35 -23.42
N PHE A 153 -1.11 9.22 -22.88
CA PHE A 153 -2.38 9.17 -22.15
C PHE A 153 -2.42 10.21 -21.02
N VAL A 154 -1.40 10.24 -20.15
CA VAL A 154 -1.39 11.09 -18.95
C VAL A 154 -1.37 12.59 -19.27
N LEU A 155 -0.66 13.01 -20.30
CA LEU A 155 -0.39 14.44 -20.56
C LEU A 155 -1.22 15.01 -21.71
N VAL A 156 -1.71 14.15 -22.61
CA VAL A 156 -2.38 14.55 -23.85
C VAL A 156 -3.85 14.15 -23.86
N GLU A 157 -4.16 12.87 -23.62
CA GLU A 157 -5.53 12.36 -23.75
C GLU A 157 -6.38 12.56 -22.48
N ALA A 158 -5.79 12.39 -21.30
CA ALA A 158 -6.52 12.30 -20.04
C ALA A 158 -7.09 13.65 -19.57
N ASP A 159 -8.39 13.69 -19.27
CA ASP A 159 -9.00 14.81 -18.56
C ASP A 159 -8.98 14.57 -17.04
N TRP A 160 -7.96 15.12 -16.38
CA TRP A 160 -7.80 15.02 -14.93
C TRP A 160 -8.90 15.75 -14.14
N SER A 161 -9.66 16.63 -14.78
CA SER A 161 -10.77 17.36 -14.14
C SER A 161 -11.82 16.40 -13.59
N VAL A 162 -12.05 15.27 -14.25
CA VAL A 162 -12.96 14.19 -13.83
C VAL A 162 -12.61 13.70 -12.44
N VAL A 163 -11.33 13.40 -12.22
CA VAL A 163 -10.82 12.87 -10.94
C VAL A 163 -10.87 13.96 -9.87
N TRP A 164 -10.40 15.16 -10.19
CA TRP A 164 -10.31 16.25 -9.22
C TRP A 164 -11.68 16.76 -8.76
N ALA A 165 -12.65 16.86 -9.67
CA ALA A 165 -14.02 17.25 -9.35
C ALA A 165 -14.67 16.26 -8.38
N ASN A 166 -14.38 14.97 -8.54
CA ASN A 166 -15.06 13.88 -7.84
C ASN A 166 -14.23 13.21 -6.73
N ARG A 167 -13.03 13.71 -6.42
CA ARG A 167 -12.10 13.07 -5.47
C ARG A 167 -12.68 12.83 -4.08
N VAL A 168 -13.55 13.73 -3.59
CA VAL A 168 -14.17 13.60 -2.26
C VAL A 168 -15.17 12.43 -2.27
N LEU A 169 -15.97 12.34 -3.33
CA LEU A 169 -16.88 11.22 -3.57
C LEU A 169 -16.10 9.90 -3.67
N LEU A 170 -14.98 9.88 -4.40
CA LEU A 170 -14.15 8.68 -4.53
C LEU A 170 -13.56 8.24 -3.18
N ILE A 171 -13.05 9.17 -2.36
CA ILE A 171 -12.41 8.79 -1.07
C ILE A 171 -13.44 8.31 -0.05
N VAL A 172 -14.60 8.96 0.03
CA VAL A 172 -15.51 8.84 1.18
C VAL A 172 -16.87 8.21 0.84
N GLY A 173 -17.24 8.17 -0.45
CA GLY A 173 -18.53 7.67 -0.90
C GLY A 173 -19.65 8.70 -0.85
N GLN A 174 -20.71 8.43 -1.61
CA GLN A 174 -21.77 9.39 -1.91
C GLN A 174 -22.50 9.91 -0.67
N GLN A 175 -22.98 9.00 0.19
CA GLN A 175 -23.79 9.33 1.36
C GLN A 175 -23.02 10.15 2.42
N MET A 176 -21.72 9.91 2.57
CA MET A 176 -20.89 10.74 3.44
C MET A 176 -20.64 12.13 2.85
N THR A 177 -20.69 12.28 1.53
CA THR A 177 -20.52 13.56 0.82
C THR A 177 -21.81 14.35 0.61
N GLU A 178 -22.98 13.70 0.63
CA GLU A 178 -24.30 14.33 0.41
C GLU A 178 -24.60 15.45 1.42
N GLN A 179 -23.89 15.48 2.55
CA GLN A 179 -23.98 16.54 3.56
C GLN A 179 -22.72 17.40 3.69
N MET A 180 -21.73 17.23 2.79
CA MET A 180 -20.46 17.97 2.83
C MET A 180 -20.47 19.31 2.07
N THR A 181 -21.55 19.65 1.37
CA THR A 181 -21.61 20.91 0.61
C THR A 181 -21.98 22.12 1.47
N GLN A 182 -22.41 21.94 2.73
CA GLN A 182 -22.81 23.02 3.63
C GLN A 182 -22.50 22.66 5.10
N ALA A 183 -21.45 23.26 5.69
CA ALA A 183 -21.14 23.08 7.11
C ALA A 183 -21.91 24.11 7.95
N PRO A 184 -22.57 23.72 9.06
CA PRO A 184 -23.21 24.67 9.98
C PRO A 184 -22.20 25.72 10.46
N GLY A 185 -22.51 27.01 10.26
CA GLY A 185 -21.63 28.13 10.61
C GLY A 185 -20.68 28.64 9.50
N SER A 186 -20.80 28.13 8.27
CA SER A 186 -20.15 28.74 7.09
C SER A 186 -21.04 29.80 6.44
N GLU A 187 -20.47 30.84 5.80
CA GLU A 187 -21.22 31.89 5.09
C GLU A 187 -22.27 31.33 4.12
N SER A 188 -21.98 30.18 3.51
CA SER A 188 -22.86 29.46 2.57
C SER A 188 -24.02 28.69 3.24
N CYS A 189 -23.91 28.36 4.53
CA CYS A 189 -24.95 27.66 5.31
C CYS A 189 -25.91 28.65 6.00
N ILE A 190 -25.58 29.94 6.05
CA ILE A 190 -26.46 30.95 6.70
C ILE A 190 -27.82 31.06 5.98
N SER A 191 -27.92 30.68 4.70
CA SER A 191 -29.16 30.81 3.89
C SER A 191 -29.84 29.50 3.51
N THR A 192 -29.12 28.38 3.47
CA THR A 192 -29.66 27.05 3.13
C THR A 192 -28.73 26.01 3.77
N CYS A 193 -29.17 25.29 4.81
CA CYS A 193 -28.51 24.08 5.29
C CYS A 193 -29.46 22.90 5.06
N TYR A 194 -29.01 21.75 4.57
CA TYR A 194 -29.87 20.57 4.33
C TYR A 194 -29.74 19.45 5.39
N GLY A 195 -28.80 19.53 6.34
CA GLY A 195 -28.66 18.56 7.44
C GLY A 195 -27.31 18.55 8.18
N ILE A 196 -27.11 17.56 9.06
CA ILE A 196 -25.88 17.38 9.85
C ILE A 196 -24.84 16.64 9.01
N ASN A 197 -23.74 17.29 8.63
CA ASN A 197 -22.62 16.65 7.92
C ASN A 197 -22.00 15.49 8.72
N GLN A 198 -22.10 14.24 8.23
CA GLN A 198 -21.55 13.02 8.84
C GLN A 198 -20.02 12.82 8.67
N ASN A 199 -19.32 13.60 7.83
CA ASN A 199 -17.85 13.54 7.65
C ASN A 199 -17.08 13.66 8.97
N TRP A 200 -17.68 14.32 9.97
CA TRP A 200 -17.06 14.49 11.28
C TRP A 200 -16.57 13.17 11.91
N ARG A 201 -17.24 12.05 11.63
CA ARG A 201 -16.91 10.70 12.13
C ARG A 201 -15.52 10.25 11.66
N LEU A 202 -15.16 10.53 10.42
CA LEU A 202 -13.89 10.08 9.83
C LEU A 202 -12.68 10.72 10.50
N TRP A 203 -12.79 11.98 10.92
CA TRP A 203 -11.70 12.65 11.63
C TRP A 203 -11.42 11.99 12.97
N TRP A 204 -12.47 11.55 13.68
CA TRP A 204 -12.33 10.80 14.92
C TRP A 204 -11.75 9.41 14.72
N ILE A 205 -11.91 8.80 13.54
CA ILE A 205 -11.22 7.55 13.17
C ILE A 205 -9.74 7.83 12.85
N LEU A 206 -9.47 8.93 12.14
CA LEU A 206 -8.14 9.29 11.67
C LEU A 206 -7.17 9.59 12.82
N TYR A 207 -7.60 10.36 13.83
CA TYR A 207 -6.74 10.74 14.95
C TYR A 207 -6.13 9.55 15.72
N PRO A 208 -6.91 8.58 16.23
CA PRO A 208 -6.36 7.40 16.90
C PRO A 208 -5.58 6.51 15.93
N SER A 209 -6.00 6.39 14.67
CA SER A 209 -5.25 5.62 13.66
C SER A 209 -3.84 6.19 13.44
N PHE A 210 -3.72 7.51 13.32
CA PHE A 210 -2.43 8.19 13.19
C PHE A 210 -1.61 8.08 14.48
N ALA A 211 -2.25 8.20 15.65
CA ALA A 211 -1.58 8.03 16.94
C ALA A 211 -1.00 6.61 17.09
N VAL A 212 -1.76 5.57 16.75
CA VAL A 212 -1.33 4.17 16.80
C VAL A 212 -0.18 3.92 15.82
N LEU A 213 -0.33 4.35 14.56
CA LEU A 213 0.69 4.18 13.53
C LEU A 213 1.99 4.90 13.92
N ALA A 214 1.89 6.15 14.36
CA ALA A 214 3.03 6.95 14.78
C ALA A 214 3.68 6.38 16.05
N SER A 215 2.88 5.91 17.01
CA SER A 215 3.40 5.25 18.22
C SER A 215 4.18 3.99 17.85
N ALA A 216 3.65 3.15 16.95
CA ALA A 216 4.29 1.92 16.50
C ALA A 216 5.68 2.22 15.90
N TYR A 217 5.77 3.21 15.02
CA TYR A 217 7.04 3.66 14.44
C TYR A 217 8.00 4.24 15.48
N GLY A 218 7.51 4.97 16.48
CA GLY A 218 8.37 5.50 17.54
C GLY A 218 8.97 4.41 18.44
N THR A 219 8.39 3.22 18.49
CA THR A 219 9.01 2.08 19.21
C THR A 219 10.18 1.43 18.47
N ILE A 220 10.39 1.80 17.21
CA ILE A 220 11.52 1.36 16.39
C ILE A 220 12.65 2.38 16.65
N ALA A 221 13.78 1.92 17.20
CA ALA A 221 14.93 2.76 17.58
C ALA A 221 15.73 3.28 16.37
N GLU A 222 15.03 3.82 15.37
CA GLU A 222 15.60 4.43 14.18
C GLU A 222 15.68 5.95 14.32
N LYS A 223 16.45 6.59 13.43
CA LYS A 223 16.55 8.06 13.38
C LYS A 223 15.17 8.69 13.17
N PRO A 224 14.75 9.70 13.96
CA PRO A 224 13.43 10.33 13.83
C PRO A 224 13.05 10.78 12.42
N ALA A 225 14.03 11.27 11.66
CA ALA A 225 13.85 11.70 10.28
C ALA A 225 13.26 10.61 9.36
N ARG A 226 13.49 9.31 9.64
CA ARG A 226 12.99 8.20 8.82
C ARG A 226 11.49 8.00 8.89
N PHE A 227 10.84 8.48 9.95
CA PHE A 227 9.38 8.50 10.07
C PHE A 227 8.82 9.90 9.84
N LEU A 228 9.39 10.91 10.52
CA LEU A 228 8.84 12.25 10.52
C LEU A 228 8.81 12.86 9.11
N VAL A 229 9.88 12.74 8.32
CA VAL A 229 9.93 13.31 6.96
C VAL A 229 8.86 12.69 6.04
N PRO A 230 8.79 11.36 5.84
CA PRO A 230 7.76 10.78 4.97
C PRO A 230 6.34 10.97 5.52
N PHE A 231 6.14 10.96 6.84
CA PHE A 231 4.83 11.23 7.44
C PHE A 231 4.37 12.68 7.22
N THR A 232 5.29 13.65 7.34
CA THR A 232 5.04 15.06 6.99
C THR A 232 4.69 15.19 5.51
N ALA A 233 5.47 14.56 4.64
CA ALA A 233 5.26 14.62 3.20
C ALA A 233 3.91 14.03 2.80
N MET A 234 3.52 12.90 3.39
CA MET A 234 2.21 12.28 3.21
C MET A 234 1.08 13.23 3.67
N CYS A 235 1.17 13.79 4.88
CA CYS A 235 0.15 14.73 5.37
C CYS A 235 0.09 16.01 4.53
N GLY A 236 1.24 16.52 4.09
CA GLY A 236 1.34 17.68 3.20
C GLY A 236 0.69 17.42 1.84
N LEU A 237 0.88 16.22 1.28
CA LEU A 237 0.20 15.80 0.06
C LEU A 237 -1.31 15.73 0.24
N LEU A 238 -1.79 15.15 1.35
CA LEU A 238 -3.23 15.14 1.68
C LEU A 238 -3.80 16.56 1.85
N MET A 239 -3.04 17.47 2.46
CA MET A 239 -3.44 18.88 2.58
C MET A 239 -3.47 19.58 1.23
N LEU A 240 -2.54 19.26 0.31
CA LEU A 240 -2.54 19.79 -1.06
C LEU A 240 -3.77 19.30 -1.84
N VAL A 241 -4.11 18.01 -1.72
CA VAL A 241 -5.33 17.43 -2.31
C VAL A 241 -6.60 18.04 -1.70
N ALA A 242 -6.56 18.41 -0.42
CA ALA A 242 -7.64 19.12 0.26
C ALA A 242 -7.64 20.63 -0.03
N TRP A 243 -6.59 21.20 -0.63
CA TRP A 243 -6.51 22.62 -0.94
C TRP A 243 -7.22 22.96 -2.26
N THR A 244 -7.16 22.07 -3.25
CA THR A 244 -7.73 22.28 -4.58
C THR A 244 -9.25 22.36 -4.52
N PRO A 245 -9.91 23.47 -4.88
CA PRO A 245 -11.38 23.55 -4.82
C PRO A 245 -12.01 22.63 -5.88
N SER A 246 -13.01 21.81 -5.49
CA SER A 246 -13.78 20.98 -6.44
C SER A 246 -14.98 21.71 -7.04
N GLU A 247 -15.65 22.56 -6.27
CA GLU A 247 -16.89 23.26 -6.64
C GLU A 247 -17.05 24.54 -5.80
N ILE A 248 -18.03 25.38 -6.16
CA ILE A 248 -18.35 26.68 -5.52
C ILE A 248 -18.54 26.58 -3.99
N ASN A 249 -18.86 25.40 -3.45
CA ASN A 249 -19.20 25.18 -2.03
C ASN A 249 -18.20 24.29 -1.25
N TYR A 250 -16.98 24.05 -1.74
CA TYR A 250 -16.00 23.22 -1.04
C TYR A 250 -15.23 24.01 0.06
N HIS A 251 -15.38 23.59 1.32
CA HIS A 251 -14.66 24.17 2.45
C HIS A 251 -13.26 23.59 2.62
N ARG A 252 -12.24 24.26 2.07
CA ARG A 252 -10.82 23.83 2.21
C ARG A 252 -10.28 23.89 3.64
N VAL A 253 -10.72 24.88 4.44
CA VAL A 253 -10.10 25.17 5.75
C VAL A 253 -10.34 24.06 6.78
N VAL A 254 -11.55 23.49 6.82
CA VAL A 254 -11.90 22.46 7.81
C VAL A 254 -11.09 21.17 7.61
N PRO A 255 -11.00 20.56 6.40
CA PRO A 255 -10.13 19.42 6.16
C PRO A 255 -8.65 19.70 6.45
N ILE A 256 -8.13 20.86 6.05
CA ILE A 256 -6.72 21.22 6.29
C ILE A 256 -6.44 21.33 7.79
N THR A 257 -7.31 22.00 8.54
CA THR A 257 -7.14 22.15 9.99
C THR A 257 -7.24 20.82 10.72
N ASN A 258 -8.14 19.92 10.31
CA ASN A 258 -8.23 18.58 10.89
C ASN A 258 -7.02 17.69 10.51
N LEU A 259 -6.53 17.77 9.27
CA LEU A 259 -5.28 17.11 8.88
C LEU A 259 -4.09 17.63 9.69
N ALA A 260 -4.05 18.93 9.98
CA ALA A 260 -2.99 19.53 10.80
C ALA A 260 -3.07 19.03 12.25
N LYS A 261 -4.28 18.92 12.83
CA LYS A 261 -4.48 18.29 14.14
C LYS A 261 -4.02 16.83 14.13
N ALA A 262 -4.36 16.07 13.09
CA ALA A 262 -3.94 14.66 12.96
C ALA A 262 -2.41 14.52 12.88
N LEU A 263 -1.74 15.41 12.13
CA LEU A 263 -0.29 15.49 12.07
C LEU A 263 0.33 15.76 13.45
N VAL A 264 -0.20 16.73 14.20
CA VAL A 264 0.26 17.06 15.56
C VAL A 264 0.05 15.87 16.51
N VAL A 265 -1.12 15.23 16.48
CA VAL A 265 -1.40 14.03 17.27
C VAL A 265 -0.39 12.91 16.94
N GLY A 266 -0.11 12.69 15.65
CA GLY A 266 0.90 11.74 15.21
C GLY A 266 2.30 12.07 15.73
N TYR A 267 2.73 13.33 15.69
CA TYR A 267 4.03 13.75 16.23
C TYR A 267 4.14 13.58 17.74
N LEU A 268 3.11 13.96 18.48
CA LEU A 268 3.08 13.79 19.93
C LEU A 268 3.13 12.30 20.31
N ALA A 269 2.36 11.47 19.61
CA ALA A 269 2.35 10.03 19.81
C ALA A 269 3.71 9.38 19.47
N TYR A 270 4.31 9.74 18.33
CA TYR A 270 5.66 9.31 17.94
C TYR A 270 6.71 9.75 18.95
N GLY A 271 6.71 11.02 19.33
CA GLY A 271 7.68 11.59 20.27
C GLY A 271 7.58 10.95 21.65
N ALA A 272 6.36 10.72 22.14
CA ALA A 272 6.12 10.05 23.41
C ALA A 272 6.60 8.59 23.39
N SER A 273 6.26 7.82 22.35
CA SER A 273 6.69 6.42 22.26
C SER A 273 8.19 6.29 22.02
N TYR A 274 8.78 7.14 21.19
CA TYR A 274 10.23 7.20 20.95
C TYR A 274 11.00 7.56 22.22
N TYR A 275 10.57 8.62 22.91
CA TYR A 275 11.19 9.03 24.17
C TYR A 275 11.09 7.91 25.21
N TYR A 276 9.89 7.35 25.42
CA TYR A 276 9.67 6.26 26.37
C TYR A 276 10.55 5.04 26.05
N CYS A 277 10.62 4.60 24.79
CA CYS A 277 11.46 3.47 24.38
C CYS A 277 12.96 3.78 24.48
N SER A 278 13.38 5.03 24.33
CA SER A 278 14.80 5.41 24.42
C SER A 278 15.36 5.38 25.85
N ILE A 279 14.51 5.60 26.85
CA ILE A 279 14.90 5.64 28.27
C ILE A 279 14.55 4.34 29.01
N SER A 280 13.68 3.50 28.44
CA SER A 280 13.16 2.33 29.10
C SER A 280 13.91 1.06 28.73
N GLU A 281 13.94 0.12 29.67
CA GLU A 281 14.42 -1.24 29.43
C GLU A 281 13.58 -1.96 28.37
N GLU A 282 14.20 -2.94 27.69
CA GLU A 282 13.60 -3.64 26.55
C GLU A 282 12.25 -4.30 26.88
N TYR A 283 12.08 -4.85 28.08
CA TYR A 283 10.80 -5.46 28.48
C TYR A 283 9.67 -4.43 28.55
N LYS A 284 9.95 -3.19 29.00
CA LYS A 284 8.97 -2.09 29.07
C LYS A 284 8.62 -1.60 27.67
N ALA A 285 9.63 -1.50 26.78
CA ALA A 285 9.43 -1.17 25.38
C ALA A 285 8.58 -2.23 24.67
N ASN A 286 8.81 -3.52 24.94
CA ASN A 286 8.01 -4.61 24.39
C ASN A 286 6.57 -4.59 24.90
N ARG A 287 6.37 -4.28 26.18
CA ARG A 287 5.02 -4.08 26.75
C ARG A 287 4.28 -2.92 26.09
N LEU A 288 4.96 -1.82 25.78
CA LEU A 288 4.36 -0.71 25.02
C LEU A 288 3.93 -1.15 23.61
N ARG A 289 4.76 -1.95 22.90
CA ARG A 289 4.39 -2.51 21.59
C ARG A 289 3.11 -3.35 21.67
N SER A 290 2.96 -4.16 22.72
CA SER A 290 1.72 -4.91 22.97
C SER A 290 0.51 -3.99 23.19
N TYR A 291 0.67 -2.90 23.96
CA TYR A 291 -0.41 -1.91 24.16
C TYR A 291 -0.77 -1.16 22.88
N ILE A 292 0.21 -0.85 22.02
CA ILE A 292 -0.04 -0.24 20.71
C ILE A 292 -0.81 -1.19 19.80
N ALA A 293 -0.47 -2.48 19.80
CA ALA A 293 -1.20 -3.50 19.04
C ALA A 293 -2.66 -3.63 19.52
N ILE A 294 -2.89 -3.65 20.84
CA ILE A 294 -4.24 -3.61 21.42
C ILE A 294 -4.95 -2.31 21.01
N GLY A 295 -4.26 -1.17 21.07
CA GLY A 295 -4.77 0.12 20.63
C GLY A 295 -5.19 0.12 19.15
N ALA A 296 -4.49 -0.58 18.28
CA ALA A 296 -4.87 -0.75 16.88
C ALA A 296 -6.19 -1.52 16.72
N VAL A 297 -6.34 -2.62 17.46
CA VAL A 297 -7.58 -3.42 17.49
C VAL A 297 -8.75 -2.61 18.06
N VAL A 298 -8.52 -1.89 19.16
CA VAL A 298 -9.52 -0.99 19.76
C VAL A 298 -9.91 0.11 18.78
N THR A 299 -8.94 0.69 18.05
CA THR A 299 -9.20 1.73 17.04
C THR A 299 -10.06 1.19 15.89
N PHE A 300 -9.86 -0.05 15.47
CA PHE A 300 -10.69 -0.71 14.46
C PHE A 300 -12.15 -0.86 14.93
N PHE A 301 -12.39 -1.39 16.13
CA PHE A 301 -13.76 -1.50 16.66
C PHE A 301 -14.39 -0.14 16.95
N PHE A 302 -13.59 0.82 17.43
CA PHE A 302 -14.02 2.21 17.59
C PHE A 302 -14.44 2.82 16.25
N ALA A 303 -13.74 2.52 15.16
CA ALA A 303 -14.11 3.00 13.82
C ALA A 303 -15.48 2.47 13.37
N ILE A 304 -15.80 1.22 13.67
CA ILE A 304 -17.13 0.66 13.38
C ILE A 304 -18.20 1.34 14.25
N MET A 305 -17.94 1.45 15.56
CA MET A 305 -18.89 2.05 16.52
C MET A 305 -19.14 3.52 16.23
N ILE A 306 -18.13 4.29 15.81
CA ILE A 306 -18.36 5.71 15.52
C ILE A 306 -19.09 5.93 14.21
N MET A 307 -19.10 4.97 13.29
CA MET A 307 -19.86 5.07 12.05
C MET A 307 -21.35 4.82 12.31
N ASN A 308 -21.68 3.69 12.93
CA ASN A 308 -23.03 3.35 13.38
C ASN A 308 -23.02 3.07 14.90
N PRO A 309 -23.28 4.08 15.75
CA PRO A 309 -23.19 3.92 17.19
C PRO A 309 -24.28 2.98 17.69
N PRO A 310 -23.93 1.91 18.44
CA PRO A 310 -24.92 1.05 19.07
C PRO A 310 -25.70 1.83 20.14
N GLU A 311 -26.90 1.35 20.49
CA GLU A 311 -27.82 2.05 21.41
C GLU A 311 -27.16 2.47 22.73
N PHE A 312 -26.32 1.63 23.33
CA PHE A 312 -25.62 1.97 24.57
C PHE A 312 -24.67 3.19 24.42
N VAL A 313 -24.11 3.44 23.23
CA VAL A 313 -23.26 4.61 22.96
C VAL A 313 -24.12 5.85 22.80
N LYS A 314 -25.28 5.73 22.14
CA LYS A 314 -26.25 6.82 22.01
C LYS A 314 -26.78 7.24 23.39
N ASP A 315 -27.18 6.27 24.21
CA ASP A 315 -27.66 6.49 25.58
C ASP A 315 -26.60 7.16 26.45
N LEU A 316 -25.33 6.73 26.34
CA LEU A 316 -24.23 7.36 27.04
C LEU A 316 -24.03 8.81 26.60
N ALA A 317 -24.13 9.09 25.29
CA ALA A 317 -24.01 10.46 24.77
C ALA A 317 -25.14 11.35 25.31
N VAL A 318 -26.37 10.83 25.39
CA VAL A 318 -27.51 11.52 26.02
C VAL A 318 -27.27 11.75 27.52
N ALA A 319 -26.77 10.74 28.24
CA ALA A 319 -26.46 10.86 29.65
C ALA A 319 -25.35 11.89 29.96
N LEU A 320 -24.41 12.09 29.02
CA LEU A 320 -23.36 13.12 29.09
C LEU A 320 -23.85 14.51 28.66
N GLY A 321 -25.15 14.68 28.39
CA GLY A 321 -25.78 15.95 28.04
C GLY A 321 -25.94 16.21 26.54
N GLY A 322 -25.73 15.19 25.69
CA GLY A 322 -26.02 15.26 24.27
C GLY A 322 -27.52 15.21 23.97
N THR A 323 -27.94 15.90 22.95
CA THR A 323 -29.31 15.88 22.44
C THR A 323 -29.30 15.30 21.02
N PRO A 324 -30.15 14.30 20.69
CA PRO A 324 -30.17 13.70 19.37
C PRO A 324 -30.36 14.75 18.28
N ALA A 325 -29.38 14.87 17.39
CA ALA A 325 -29.35 15.95 16.41
C ALA A 325 -30.53 15.89 15.40
N GLN A 326 -31.17 14.72 15.22
CA GLN A 326 -32.42 14.55 14.48
C GLN A 326 -33.57 15.36 15.09
N GLY A 327 -33.63 15.46 16.42
CA GLY A 327 -34.66 16.21 17.14
C GLY A 327 -34.50 17.73 17.06
N MET A 328 -33.33 18.21 16.63
CA MET A 328 -33.03 19.64 16.43
C MET A 328 -32.83 19.98 14.95
N ARG A 329 -33.29 19.12 14.04
CA ARG A 329 -32.99 19.26 12.60
C ARG A 329 -33.46 20.59 12.03
N GLU A 330 -34.64 21.07 12.41
CA GLU A 330 -35.19 22.35 11.93
C GLU A 330 -34.34 23.53 12.39
N ASP A 331 -33.95 23.56 13.67
CA ASP A 331 -33.10 24.60 14.25
C ASP A 331 -31.68 24.61 13.64
N ILE A 332 -31.14 23.42 13.32
CA ILE A 332 -29.86 23.28 12.61
C ILE A 332 -29.96 23.81 11.18
N ILE A 333 -31.06 23.52 10.49
CA ILE A 333 -31.32 23.99 9.12
C ILE A 333 -31.49 25.50 9.08
N ALA A 334 -32.16 26.07 10.09
CA ALA A 334 -32.33 27.51 10.28
C ALA A 334 -31.03 28.22 10.71
N GLY A 335 -29.97 27.48 11.05
CA GLY A 335 -28.69 28.03 11.50
C GLY A 335 -28.71 28.57 12.92
N GLU A 336 -29.75 28.27 13.70
CA GLU A 336 -29.91 28.73 15.09
C GLU A 336 -29.04 27.93 16.07
N VAL A 337 -28.77 26.65 15.75
CA VAL A 337 -28.02 25.72 16.60
C VAL A 337 -26.90 25.03 15.82
N ILE A 338 -25.70 25.01 16.40
CA ILE A 338 -24.57 24.21 15.90
C ILE A 338 -24.42 22.97 16.80
N PRO A 339 -24.70 21.75 16.30
CA PRO A 339 -24.68 20.55 17.12
C PRO A 339 -23.25 20.23 17.58
N SER A 340 -23.09 19.97 18.87
CA SER A 340 -21.83 19.53 19.46
C SER A 340 -21.48 18.10 19.02
N THR A 341 -20.28 17.63 19.34
CA THR A 341 -19.90 16.22 19.06
C THR A 341 -20.78 15.23 19.84
N LEU A 342 -21.21 15.57 21.05
CA LEU A 342 -22.11 14.73 21.84
C LEU A 342 -23.51 14.67 21.22
N ASP A 343 -24.03 15.79 20.71
CA ASP A 343 -25.33 15.82 20.01
C ASP A 343 -25.33 14.95 18.75
N LYS A 344 -24.22 14.97 18.01
CA LYS A 344 -24.03 14.14 16.81
C LYS A 344 -23.89 12.66 17.13
N LEU A 345 -23.32 12.31 18.29
CA LEU A 345 -23.17 10.92 18.73
C LEU A 345 -24.45 10.36 19.35
N ALA A 346 -25.27 11.21 19.97
CA ALA A 346 -26.59 10.85 20.49
C ALA A 346 -27.60 10.54 19.38
N GLY A 347 -27.35 11.02 18.16
CA GLY A 347 -28.15 10.73 16.98
C GLY A 347 -27.74 9.45 16.23
N ASP A 348 -28.56 9.05 15.29
CA ASP A 348 -28.28 7.92 14.39
C ASP A 348 -27.01 8.10 13.55
N GLY A 349 -26.37 6.97 13.28
CA GLY A 349 -25.16 6.85 12.48
C GLY A 349 -25.39 6.83 10.98
N ILE A 350 -24.34 6.49 10.26
CA ILE A 350 -24.42 6.05 8.88
C ILE A 350 -24.42 4.53 8.91
N GLU A 351 -25.51 3.93 8.42
CA GLU A 351 -25.61 2.48 8.26
C GLU A 351 -24.45 1.97 7.39
N ALA A 352 -23.98 0.78 7.67
CA ALA A 352 -22.88 0.18 6.94
C ALA A 352 -23.22 0.04 5.45
N SER A 353 -24.49 -0.21 5.09
CA SER A 353 -25.00 -0.20 3.70
C SER A 353 -24.69 1.09 2.92
N GLN A 354 -24.51 2.21 3.62
CA GLN A 354 -24.32 3.55 3.03
C GLN A 354 -22.84 3.97 2.96
N TRP A 355 -21.91 3.16 3.48
CA TRP A 355 -20.49 3.48 3.39
C TRP A 355 -20.02 3.32 1.94
N GLY A 356 -19.07 4.15 1.49
CA GLY A 356 -18.51 4.04 0.15
C GLY A 356 -17.08 4.53 0.01
N GLY A 357 -16.57 4.41 -1.21
CA GLY A 357 -15.25 4.87 -1.61
C GLY A 357 -14.09 4.10 -0.98
N LEU A 358 -12.92 4.74 -0.98
CA LEU A 358 -11.69 4.18 -0.42
C LEU A 358 -11.83 3.79 1.06
N PHE A 359 -12.70 4.48 1.80
CA PHE A 359 -12.99 4.14 3.19
C PHE A 359 -13.49 2.70 3.35
N VAL A 360 -14.39 2.24 2.48
CA VAL A 360 -14.92 0.85 2.52
C VAL A 360 -13.80 -0.16 2.26
N ASN A 361 -12.94 0.09 1.28
CA ASN A 361 -11.79 -0.78 1.03
C ASN A 361 -10.87 -0.85 2.26
N LEU A 362 -10.61 0.28 2.92
CA LEU A 362 -9.76 0.33 4.12
C LEU A 362 -10.38 -0.40 5.31
N ILE A 363 -11.67 -0.21 5.60
CA ILE A 363 -12.32 -0.85 6.76
C ILE A 363 -12.45 -2.36 6.53
N VAL A 364 -12.78 -2.81 5.31
CA VAL A 364 -12.89 -4.23 4.96
C VAL A 364 -11.52 -4.92 4.97
N ALA A 365 -10.49 -4.29 4.41
CA ALA A 365 -9.13 -4.82 4.48
C ALA A 365 -8.66 -4.92 5.94
N THR A 366 -8.91 -3.90 6.75
CA THR A 366 -8.55 -3.89 8.18
C THR A 366 -9.33 -4.96 8.95
N ALA A 367 -10.59 -5.20 8.63
CA ALA A 367 -11.37 -6.29 9.22
C ALA A 367 -10.80 -7.67 8.87
N GLY A 368 -10.47 -7.89 7.59
CA GLY A 368 -9.77 -9.08 7.14
C GLY A 368 -8.44 -9.29 7.87
N CYS A 369 -7.75 -8.20 8.26
CA CYS A 369 -6.53 -8.27 9.05
C CYS A 369 -6.80 -8.57 10.53
N VAL A 370 -7.65 -7.77 11.20
CA VAL A 370 -7.89 -7.84 12.65
C VAL A 370 -8.73 -9.05 13.03
N LEU A 371 -9.89 -9.22 12.39
CA LEU A 371 -10.76 -10.37 12.61
C LEU A 371 -10.10 -11.63 12.08
N GLY A 372 -9.49 -11.56 10.89
CA GLY A 372 -8.80 -12.69 10.31
C GLY A 372 -7.61 -13.15 11.13
N PHE A 373 -6.79 -12.26 11.68
CA PHE A 373 -5.72 -12.69 12.58
C PHE A 373 -6.27 -13.40 13.83
N GLY A 374 -7.32 -12.86 14.46
CA GLY A 374 -7.97 -13.49 15.61
C GLY A 374 -8.52 -14.88 15.29
N ILE A 375 -9.30 -14.99 14.21
CA ILE A 375 -9.86 -16.26 13.72
C ILE A 375 -8.73 -17.23 13.36
N GLY A 376 -7.69 -16.74 12.68
CA GLY A 376 -6.56 -17.55 12.25
C GLY A 376 -5.76 -18.15 13.41
N VAL A 377 -5.56 -17.41 14.50
CA VAL A 377 -4.93 -17.94 15.72
C VAL A 377 -5.78 -19.05 16.33
N VAL A 378 -7.09 -18.85 16.45
CA VAL A 378 -8.02 -19.86 16.99
C VAL A 378 -8.02 -21.12 16.13
N LEU A 379 -8.13 -20.98 14.81
CA LEU A 379 -8.16 -22.11 13.87
C LEU A 379 -6.81 -22.84 13.80
N ALA A 380 -5.68 -22.12 13.85
CA ALA A 380 -4.35 -22.73 13.88
C ALA A 380 -4.16 -23.62 15.11
N PHE A 381 -4.58 -23.15 16.29
CA PHE A 381 -4.53 -23.94 17.52
C PHE A 381 -5.54 -25.07 17.53
N GLY A 382 -6.76 -24.84 17.05
CA GLY A 382 -7.80 -25.87 16.91
C GLY A 382 -7.31 -27.02 16.05
N ARG A 383 -6.70 -26.73 14.89
CA ARG A 383 -6.12 -27.73 13.99
C ARG A 383 -4.97 -28.54 14.61
N GLN A 384 -4.15 -27.93 15.48
CA GLN A 384 -3.06 -28.62 16.18
C GLN A 384 -3.50 -29.36 17.46
N SER A 385 -4.78 -29.30 17.82
CA SER A 385 -5.30 -30.01 18.98
C SER A 385 -5.34 -31.52 18.74
N ASP A 386 -4.92 -32.30 19.72
CA ASP A 386 -5.04 -33.76 19.70
C ASP A 386 -6.51 -34.22 19.80
N GLN A 387 -7.40 -33.34 20.28
CA GLN A 387 -8.82 -33.64 20.43
C GLN A 387 -9.57 -33.43 19.09
N PRO A 388 -10.20 -34.48 18.52
CA PRO A 388 -10.92 -34.41 17.25
C PRO A 388 -12.01 -33.34 17.21
N PHE A 389 -12.63 -33.05 18.37
CA PHE A 389 -13.65 -32.03 18.51
C PHE A 389 -13.19 -30.62 18.09
N PHE A 390 -11.91 -30.29 18.29
CA PHE A 390 -11.36 -28.99 17.87
C PHE A 390 -10.65 -29.07 16.53
N SER A 391 -9.96 -30.17 16.24
CA SER A 391 -9.16 -30.30 15.02
C SER A 391 -10.01 -30.54 13.77
N VAL A 392 -11.02 -31.41 13.83
CA VAL A 392 -11.85 -31.74 12.65
C VAL A 392 -12.62 -30.53 12.13
N PRO A 393 -13.37 -29.75 12.95
CA PRO A 393 -14.05 -28.56 12.46
C PRO A 393 -13.09 -27.49 11.93
N SER A 394 -11.94 -27.31 12.58
CA SER A 394 -10.92 -26.35 12.13
C SER A 394 -10.35 -26.75 10.77
N ILE A 395 -10.02 -28.04 10.58
CA ILE A 395 -9.54 -28.57 9.30
C ILE A 395 -10.62 -28.37 8.23
N ALA A 396 -11.86 -28.80 8.50
CA ALA A 396 -12.95 -28.71 7.54
C ALA A 396 -13.19 -27.25 7.09
N LEU A 397 -13.22 -26.30 8.03
CA LEU A 397 -13.42 -24.89 7.70
C LEU A 397 -12.24 -24.33 6.89
N ILE A 398 -11.00 -24.59 7.31
CA ILE A 398 -9.80 -24.10 6.61
C ILE A 398 -9.75 -24.63 5.17
N GLU A 399 -9.89 -25.95 4.99
CA GLU A 399 -9.78 -26.58 3.67
C GLU A 399 -10.93 -26.14 2.76
N LEU A 400 -12.16 -26.06 3.28
CA LEU A 400 -13.32 -25.63 2.50
C LEU A 400 -13.18 -24.18 2.01
N VAL A 401 -12.87 -23.27 2.93
CA VAL A 401 -12.79 -21.82 2.62
C VAL A 401 -11.66 -21.54 1.64
N ARG A 402 -10.48 -22.15 1.84
CA ARG A 402 -9.31 -21.96 0.95
C ARG A 402 -9.45 -22.63 -0.41
N SER A 403 -10.32 -23.65 -0.53
CA SER A 403 -10.58 -24.32 -1.82
C SER A 403 -11.55 -23.54 -2.70
N GLY A 404 -12.40 -22.70 -2.09
CA GLY A 404 -13.37 -21.87 -2.81
C GLY A 404 -12.80 -20.50 -3.19
N PRO A 405 -13.21 -19.92 -4.34
CA PRO A 405 -12.82 -18.56 -4.68
C PRO A 405 -13.57 -17.54 -3.81
N LEU A 406 -12.91 -16.45 -3.42
CA LEU A 406 -13.48 -15.43 -2.51
C LEU A 406 -14.82 -14.88 -3.00
N ILE A 407 -14.99 -14.69 -4.30
CA ILE A 407 -16.26 -14.24 -4.90
C ILE A 407 -17.46 -15.14 -4.52
N CYS A 408 -17.28 -16.46 -4.45
CA CYS A 408 -18.35 -17.37 -4.03
C CYS A 408 -18.73 -17.14 -2.55
N TRP A 409 -17.74 -16.87 -1.70
CA TRP A 409 -17.96 -16.55 -0.29
C TRP A 409 -18.66 -15.20 -0.11
N LEU A 410 -18.36 -14.20 -0.95
CA LEU A 410 -19.09 -12.93 -0.95
C LEU A 410 -20.55 -13.11 -1.38
N TRP A 411 -20.82 -13.92 -2.41
CA TRP A 411 -22.18 -14.27 -2.80
C TRP A 411 -22.92 -15.02 -1.68
N PHE A 412 -22.26 -15.97 -1.01
CA PHE A 412 -22.81 -16.62 0.17
C PHE A 412 -23.17 -15.60 1.25
N ALA A 413 -22.27 -14.65 1.54
CA ALA A 413 -22.49 -13.62 2.55
C ALA A 413 -23.65 -12.68 2.21
N VAL A 414 -23.89 -12.39 0.93
CA VAL A 414 -25.03 -11.54 0.52
C VAL A 414 -26.34 -12.31 0.54
N PHE A 415 -26.39 -13.51 -0.07
CA PHE A 415 -27.66 -14.17 -0.39
C PHE A 415 -28.08 -15.30 0.55
N LEU A 416 -27.13 -15.98 1.20
CA LEU A 416 -27.45 -17.17 2.02
C LEU A 416 -27.24 -16.92 3.51
N MET A 417 -26.31 -16.03 3.86
CA MET A 417 -26.03 -15.67 5.25
C MET A 417 -27.19 -14.98 5.97
N PRO A 418 -28.01 -14.10 5.34
CA PRO A 418 -29.21 -13.56 5.99
C PRO A 418 -30.14 -14.65 6.53
N ASP A 419 -30.46 -15.64 5.70
CA ASP A 419 -31.34 -16.76 6.07
C ASP A 419 -30.75 -17.62 7.19
N LEU A 420 -29.42 -17.71 7.29
CA LEU A 420 -28.73 -18.44 8.36
C LEU A 420 -28.71 -17.67 9.69
N MET A 421 -28.76 -16.35 9.62
CA MET A 421 -28.67 -15.47 10.79
C MET A 421 -30.06 -15.11 11.35
N ASP A 422 -31.13 -15.19 10.55
CA ASP A 422 -32.52 -15.04 11.00
C ASP A 422 -32.95 -16.26 11.86
N PRO A 423 -33.55 -16.08 13.06
CA PRO A 423 -33.94 -14.84 13.74
C PRO A 423 -32.95 -14.36 14.81
N PHE A 424 -31.72 -14.87 14.83
CA PHE A 424 -30.74 -14.55 15.85
C PHE A 424 -30.21 -13.13 15.74
N TYR A 425 -29.90 -12.66 14.53
CA TYR A 425 -29.31 -11.35 14.29
C TYR A 425 -29.51 -10.88 12.84
N ASP A 426 -30.21 -9.76 12.65
CA ASP A 426 -30.36 -9.10 11.36
C ASP A 426 -29.13 -8.22 11.09
N ALA A 427 -28.10 -8.80 10.48
CA ALA A 427 -26.85 -8.12 10.18
C ALA A 427 -26.90 -7.45 8.82
N GLU A 428 -26.51 -6.17 8.75
CA GLU A 428 -26.37 -5.44 7.49
C GLU A 428 -25.32 -6.05 6.54
N ASP A 429 -25.46 -5.78 5.24
CA ASP A 429 -24.63 -6.36 4.16
C ASP A 429 -23.13 -6.20 4.42
N ILE A 430 -22.67 -5.00 4.78
CA ILE A 430 -21.25 -4.74 5.05
C ILE A 430 -20.78 -5.49 6.29
N ILE A 431 -21.59 -5.66 7.34
CA ILE A 431 -21.20 -6.44 8.52
C ILE A 431 -20.97 -7.90 8.12
N ARG A 432 -21.86 -8.47 7.30
CA ARG A 432 -21.69 -9.81 6.74
C ARG A 432 -20.42 -9.89 5.88
N MET A 433 -20.08 -8.85 5.12
CA MET A 433 -18.81 -8.78 4.37
C MET A 433 -17.59 -8.72 5.28
N LEU A 434 -17.61 -7.92 6.34
CA LEU A 434 -16.50 -7.82 7.31
C LEU A 434 -16.25 -9.18 7.98
N LEU A 435 -17.31 -9.89 8.36
CA LEU A 435 -17.23 -11.24 8.90
C LEU A 435 -16.67 -12.23 7.87
N MET A 436 -17.16 -12.19 6.63
CA MET A 436 -16.70 -13.11 5.59
C MET A 436 -15.23 -12.88 5.20
N PHE A 437 -14.80 -11.61 5.05
CA PHE A 437 -13.39 -11.27 4.87
C PHE A 437 -12.54 -11.69 6.07
N GLY A 438 -13.06 -11.55 7.29
CA GLY A 438 -12.44 -12.04 8.50
C GLY A 438 -12.25 -13.56 8.49
N VAL A 439 -13.28 -14.34 8.19
CA VAL A 439 -13.20 -15.81 8.11
C VAL A 439 -12.27 -16.25 6.99
N PHE A 440 -12.38 -15.65 5.81
CA PHE A 440 -11.52 -15.95 4.67
C PHE A 440 -10.06 -15.66 4.99
N GLY A 441 -9.75 -14.42 5.42
CA GLY A 441 -8.41 -14.04 5.85
C GLY A 441 -7.88 -14.93 6.98
N GLY A 442 -8.74 -15.27 7.95
CA GLY A 442 -8.39 -16.15 9.06
C GLY A 442 -8.03 -17.56 8.65
N CYS A 443 -8.69 -18.15 7.66
CA CYS A 443 -8.33 -19.47 7.15
C CYS A 443 -6.94 -19.48 6.49
N TYR A 444 -6.60 -18.43 5.73
CA TYR A 444 -5.26 -18.29 5.14
C TYR A 444 -4.19 -18.04 6.21
N ILE A 445 -4.47 -17.16 7.17
CA ILE A 445 -3.56 -16.87 8.30
C ILE A 445 -3.36 -18.12 9.18
N ALA A 446 -4.40 -18.92 9.40
CA ALA A 446 -4.29 -20.16 10.17
C ALA A 446 -3.25 -21.11 9.60
N GLU A 447 -3.19 -21.23 8.26
CA GLU A 447 -2.23 -22.10 7.58
C GLU A 447 -0.82 -21.53 7.57
N VAL A 448 -0.70 -20.21 7.45
CA VAL A 448 0.58 -19.51 7.64
C VAL A 448 1.10 -19.74 9.08
N LEU A 449 0.25 -19.51 10.09
CA LEU A 449 0.60 -19.71 11.50
C LEU A 449 0.88 -21.18 11.83
N ARG A 450 0.18 -22.13 11.20
CA ARG A 450 0.48 -23.56 11.35
C ARG A 450 1.93 -23.87 10.95
N GLY A 451 2.37 -23.35 9.81
CA GLY A 451 3.77 -23.47 9.38
C GLY A 451 4.74 -22.82 10.37
N GLY A 452 4.39 -21.64 10.89
CA GLY A 452 5.19 -20.94 11.91
C GLY A 452 5.31 -21.69 13.23
N LEU A 453 4.20 -22.25 13.73
CA LEU A 453 4.15 -23.04 14.97
C LEU A 453 4.93 -24.35 14.84
N GLN A 454 4.94 -24.96 13.65
CA GLN A 454 5.77 -26.15 13.36
C GLN A 454 7.26 -25.82 13.27
N ALA A 455 7.62 -24.58 12.93
CA ALA A 455 9.00 -24.11 12.85
C ALA A 455 9.60 -23.73 14.22
N VAL A 456 8.81 -23.71 15.30
CA VAL A 456 9.30 -23.43 16.66
C VAL A 456 10.12 -24.61 17.17
N ASP A 457 11.38 -24.34 17.55
CA ASP A 457 12.33 -25.34 18.06
C ASP A 457 11.79 -26.09 19.29
N SER A 458 11.99 -27.41 19.32
CA SER A 458 11.51 -28.24 20.43
C SER A 458 12.15 -27.88 21.77
N GLY A 459 13.40 -27.40 21.77
CA GLY A 459 14.10 -26.93 22.96
C GLY A 459 13.40 -25.77 23.65
N GLN A 460 12.72 -24.88 22.91
CA GLN A 460 11.90 -23.83 23.53
C GLN A 460 10.67 -24.39 24.24
N LYS A 461 10.05 -25.43 23.68
CA LYS A 461 8.89 -26.11 24.29
C LYS A 461 9.33 -26.89 25.54
N GLU A 462 10.46 -27.56 25.48
CA GLU A 462 11.07 -28.28 26.61
C GLU A 462 11.50 -27.32 27.72
N ALA A 463 12.12 -26.18 27.40
CA ALA A 463 12.49 -25.16 28.37
C ALA A 463 11.25 -24.56 29.06
N ALA A 464 10.18 -24.28 28.31
CA ALA A 464 8.92 -23.82 28.87
C ALA A 464 8.31 -24.83 29.85
N ALA A 465 8.33 -26.12 29.50
CA ALA A 465 7.89 -27.20 30.36
C ALA A 465 8.77 -27.34 31.62
N ALA A 466 10.09 -27.18 31.50
CA ALA A 466 11.03 -27.21 32.63
C ALA A 466 10.83 -26.05 33.61
N LEU A 467 10.33 -24.90 33.12
CA LEU A 467 9.92 -23.76 33.94
C LEU A 467 8.53 -23.93 34.57
N GLY A 468 7.84 -25.05 34.33
CA GLY A 468 6.52 -25.34 34.89
C GLY A 468 5.37 -24.60 34.21
N LEU A 469 5.56 -24.07 32.99
CA LEU A 469 4.47 -23.46 32.22
C LEU A 469 3.45 -24.52 31.81
N SER A 470 2.16 -24.20 31.99
CA SER A 470 1.08 -25.07 31.51
C SER A 470 1.05 -25.14 29.97
N PRO A 471 0.47 -26.19 29.37
CA PRO A 471 0.40 -26.29 27.91
C PRO A 471 -0.22 -25.07 27.23
N PHE A 472 -1.21 -24.44 27.87
CA PHE A 472 -1.82 -23.21 27.38
C PHE A 472 -0.86 -22.01 27.50
N GLN A 473 -0.13 -21.88 28.60
CA GLN A 473 0.89 -20.85 28.77
C GLN A 473 2.03 -21.03 27.76
N THR A 474 2.52 -22.25 27.55
CA THR A 474 3.54 -22.55 26.54
C THR A 474 3.08 -22.16 25.14
N LYS A 475 1.85 -22.53 24.76
CA LYS A 475 1.29 -22.14 23.46
C LYS A 475 1.15 -20.63 23.29
N MET A 476 0.60 -19.93 24.28
CA MET A 476 0.27 -18.50 24.16
C MET A 476 1.46 -17.57 24.39
N GLN A 477 2.40 -17.94 25.26
CA GLN A 477 3.53 -17.08 25.67
C GLN A 477 4.84 -17.42 24.97
N VAL A 478 4.99 -18.66 24.45
CA VAL A 478 6.24 -19.11 23.81
C VAL A 478 6.01 -19.42 22.33
N GLU A 479 5.10 -20.34 22.01
CA GLU A 479 4.94 -20.80 20.62
C GLU A 479 4.31 -19.73 19.73
N LEU A 480 3.21 -19.09 20.15
CA LEU A 480 2.50 -18.10 19.34
C LEU A 480 3.35 -16.87 19.00
N PRO A 481 4.00 -16.18 19.95
CA PRO A 481 4.79 -15.00 19.63
C PRO A 481 5.94 -15.33 18.67
N ASN A 482 6.57 -16.49 18.83
CA ASN A 482 7.65 -16.93 17.95
C ASN A 482 7.14 -17.31 16.56
N ALA A 483 6.02 -18.04 16.47
CA ALA A 483 5.39 -18.38 15.21
C ALA A 483 4.92 -17.15 14.42
N VAL A 484 4.27 -16.19 15.10
CA VAL A 484 3.85 -14.92 14.49
C VAL A 484 5.06 -14.15 13.99
N ARG A 485 6.14 -14.10 14.78
CA ARG A 485 7.38 -13.41 14.40
C ARG A 485 8.01 -14.01 13.14
N THR A 486 8.14 -15.34 13.07
CA THR A 486 8.76 -16.01 11.91
C THR A 486 7.92 -15.97 10.65
N THR A 487 6.59 -15.88 10.79
CA THR A 487 5.65 -15.87 9.67
C THR A 487 5.11 -14.49 9.30
N LEU A 488 5.56 -13.44 10.00
CA LEU A 488 5.12 -12.07 9.79
C LEU A 488 5.19 -11.61 8.31
N PRO A 489 6.26 -11.92 7.53
CA PRO A 489 6.31 -11.55 6.12
C PRO A 489 5.17 -12.18 5.29
N SER A 490 4.86 -13.45 5.56
CA SER A 490 3.78 -14.19 4.92
C SER A 490 2.41 -13.65 5.34
N ILE A 491 2.23 -13.27 6.61
CA ILE A 491 0.99 -12.63 7.09
C ILE A 491 0.77 -11.30 6.36
N VAL A 492 1.81 -10.47 6.23
CA VAL A 492 1.71 -9.21 5.48
C VAL A 492 1.39 -9.46 4.00
N SER A 493 1.92 -10.53 3.41
CA SER A 493 1.56 -10.93 2.04
C SER A 493 0.07 -11.26 1.90
N VAL A 494 -0.50 -12.00 2.86
CA VAL A 494 -1.95 -12.26 2.91
C VAL A 494 -2.73 -10.95 3.05
N PHE A 495 -2.29 -10.02 3.90
CA PHE A 495 -2.94 -8.71 4.05
C PHE A 495 -2.90 -7.88 2.77
N ILE A 496 -1.80 -7.90 2.02
CA ILE A 496 -1.70 -7.25 0.70
C ILE A 496 -2.65 -7.92 -0.31
N GLY A 497 -2.83 -9.23 -0.23
CA GLY A 497 -3.85 -9.98 -0.98
C GLY A 497 -5.25 -9.47 -0.65
N LEU A 498 -5.64 -9.50 0.62
CA LEU A 498 -6.95 -9.06 1.10
C LEU A 498 -7.26 -7.60 0.73
N TRP A 499 -6.26 -6.71 0.80
CA TRP A 499 -6.38 -5.33 0.35
C TRP A 499 -6.84 -5.25 -1.11
N LYS A 500 -6.18 -5.95 -2.03
CA LYS A 500 -6.57 -5.99 -3.45
C LYS A 500 -7.92 -6.66 -3.64
N ASP A 501 -8.19 -7.72 -2.89
CA ASP A 501 -9.43 -8.49 -2.96
C ASP A 501 -10.65 -7.68 -2.50
N THR A 502 -10.48 -6.61 -1.72
CA THR A 502 -11.58 -5.68 -1.38
C THR A 502 -12.23 -5.06 -2.61
N THR A 503 -11.54 -5.01 -3.75
CA THR A 503 -12.17 -4.55 -5.00
C THR A 503 -13.32 -5.44 -5.44
N LEU A 504 -13.32 -6.74 -5.10
CA LEU A 504 -14.39 -7.68 -5.48
C LEU A 504 -15.77 -7.29 -4.92
N LEU A 505 -15.82 -6.40 -3.92
CA LEU A 505 -17.07 -5.83 -3.40
C LEU A 505 -17.89 -5.13 -4.50
N PHE A 506 -17.26 -4.64 -5.57
CA PHE A 506 -17.97 -4.03 -6.70
C PHE A 506 -18.99 -4.99 -7.34
N ILE A 507 -18.73 -6.30 -7.31
CA ILE A 507 -19.56 -7.34 -7.96
C ILE A 507 -20.90 -7.48 -7.26
N ILE A 508 -20.92 -7.28 -5.94
CA ILE A 508 -22.13 -7.32 -5.11
C ILE A 508 -22.75 -5.92 -4.94
N ASN A 509 -22.36 -4.98 -5.81
CA ASN A 509 -22.89 -3.62 -5.89
C ASN A 509 -22.64 -2.74 -4.66
N ILE A 510 -21.58 -3.03 -3.89
CA ILE A 510 -21.08 -2.09 -2.88
C ILE A 510 -20.27 -1.00 -3.58
N LEU A 511 -20.55 0.26 -3.23
CA LEU A 511 -19.92 1.45 -3.81
C LEU A 511 -18.49 1.67 -3.26
N ASP A 512 -17.59 0.72 -3.49
CA ASP A 512 -16.19 0.83 -3.13
C ASP A 512 -15.42 1.79 -4.07
N PHE A 513 -14.12 2.00 -3.83
CA PHE A 513 -13.31 2.94 -4.62
C PHE A 513 -13.31 2.58 -6.11
N PHE A 514 -13.21 1.30 -6.44
CA PHE A 514 -13.20 0.83 -7.82
C PHE A 514 -14.57 0.98 -8.49
N LYS A 515 -15.66 0.62 -7.80
CA LYS A 515 -17.02 0.77 -8.30
C LYS A 515 -17.35 2.24 -8.58
N LEU A 516 -17.03 3.13 -7.63
CA LEU A 516 -17.25 4.57 -7.83
C LEU A 516 -16.43 5.08 -9.00
N ALA A 517 -15.14 4.74 -9.10
CA ALA A 517 -14.31 5.15 -10.24
C ALA A 517 -14.85 4.66 -11.60
N LYS A 518 -15.39 3.44 -11.64
CA LYS A 518 -15.97 2.83 -12.84
C LYS A 518 -17.29 3.51 -13.25
N ASP A 519 -18.15 3.81 -12.30
CA ASP A 519 -19.50 4.30 -12.55
C ASP A 519 -19.57 5.83 -12.71
N LEU A 520 -18.63 6.54 -12.09
CA LEU A 520 -18.59 8.00 -12.04
C LEU A 520 -18.77 8.69 -13.41
N PRO A 521 -18.09 8.26 -14.49
CA PRO A 521 -18.23 8.92 -15.78
C PRO A 521 -19.57 8.63 -16.46
N ALA A 522 -20.34 7.64 -15.98
CA ALA A 522 -21.68 7.37 -16.49
C ALA A 522 -22.77 8.18 -15.77
N THR A 523 -22.48 8.76 -14.61
CA THR A 523 -23.45 9.50 -13.78
C THR A 523 -23.34 11.01 -13.91
N ASP A 524 -22.16 11.54 -14.24
CA ASP A 524 -21.94 12.98 -14.49
C ASP A 524 -21.84 13.27 -16.00
N LEU A 525 -22.81 14.04 -16.51
CA LEU A 525 -22.86 14.45 -17.93
C LEU A 525 -21.61 15.24 -18.36
N ARG A 526 -20.91 15.90 -17.43
CA ARG A 526 -19.68 16.66 -17.73
C ARG A 526 -18.52 15.77 -18.15
N PHE A 527 -18.55 14.51 -17.76
CA PHE A 527 -17.42 13.58 -17.87
C PHE A 527 -17.81 12.29 -18.60
N LEU A 528 -18.91 12.31 -19.35
CA LEU A 528 -19.44 11.17 -20.07
C LEU A 528 -18.41 10.60 -21.06
N GLY A 529 -17.95 9.38 -20.81
CA GLY A 529 -16.96 8.70 -21.67
C GLY A 529 -15.54 8.61 -21.09
N ASN A 530 -15.22 9.38 -20.06
CA ASN A 530 -13.87 9.45 -19.47
C ASN A 530 -13.65 8.38 -18.40
N PHE A 531 -13.66 7.10 -18.82
CA PHE A 531 -13.58 5.94 -17.92
C PHE A 531 -12.16 5.58 -17.48
N LEU A 532 -11.15 5.93 -18.25
CA LEU A 532 -9.79 5.43 -18.03
C LEU A 532 -9.09 6.18 -16.90
N GLU A 533 -9.28 7.49 -16.81
CA GLU A 533 -8.69 8.39 -15.84
C GLU A 533 -8.97 7.96 -14.39
N PRO A 534 -10.24 7.81 -13.95
CA PRO A 534 -10.54 7.39 -12.59
C PRO A 534 -10.08 5.94 -12.31
N LEU A 535 -10.06 5.05 -13.31
CA LEU A 535 -9.59 3.67 -13.15
C LEU A 535 -8.07 3.59 -12.99
N TYR A 536 -7.29 4.37 -13.74
CA TYR A 536 -5.84 4.43 -13.58
C TYR A 536 -5.44 5.04 -12.24
N VAL A 537 -6.14 6.08 -11.79
CA VAL A 537 -5.95 6.61 -10.43
C VAL A 537 -6.28 5.55 -9.39
N THR A 538 -7.34 4.79 -9.61
CA THR A 538 -7.70 3.67 -8.72
C THR A 538 -6.58 2.64 -8.64
N ALA A 539 -6.08 2.18 -9.78
CA ALA A 539 -4.97 1.23 -9.86
C ALA A 539 -3.70 1.78 -9.17
N LEU A 540 -3.37 3.06 -9.38
CA LEU A 540 -2.22 3.71 -8.76
C LEU A 540 -2.35 3.77 -7.25
N VAL A 541 -3.50 4.17 -6.72
CA VAL A 541 -3.74 4.20 -5.27
C VAL A 541 -3.59 2.80 -4.67
N PHE A 542 -4.25 1.79 -5.25
CA PHE A 542 -4.13 0.41 -4.77
C PHE A 542 -2.69 -0.09 -4.81
N TRP A 543 -1.95 0.24 -5.87
CA TRP A 543 -0.53 -0.09 -6.00
C TRP A 543 0.35 0.61 -4.97
N VAL A 544 0.13 1.91 -4.70
CA VAL A 544 0.90 2.66 -3.69
C VAL A 544 0.74 2.02 -2.31
N PHE A 545 -0.48 1.65 -1.93
CA PHE A 545 -0.74 0.95 -0.66
C PHE A 545 -0.06 -0.42 -0.61
N ALA A 546 -0.23 -1.23 -1.65
CA ALA A 546 0.40 -2.56 -1.73
C ALA A 546 1.93 -2.47 -1.72
N PHE A 547 2.51 -1.52 -2.46
CA PHE A 547 3.94 -1.27 -2.50
C PHE A 547 4.46 -0.83 -1.13
N TYR A 548 3.80 0.11 -0.47
CA TYR A 548 4.18 0.56 0.86
C TYR A 548 4.18 -0.59 1.87
N LEU A 549 3.11 -1.39 1.93
CA LEU A 549 3.02 -2.56 2.81
C LEU A 549 4.11 -3.60 2.49
N SER A 550 4.40 -3.83 1.21
CA SER A 550 5.49 -4.71 0.78
C SER A 550 6.86 -4.21 1.25
N ARG A 551 7.13 -2.90 1.15
CA ARG A 551 8.39 -2.29 1.63
C ARG A 551 8.52 -2.39 3.15
N VAL A 552 7.43 -2.24 3.88
CA VAL A 552 7.39 -2.46 5.34
C VAL A 552 7.69 -3.93 5.66
N SER A 553 7.07 -4.87 4.95
CA SER A 553 7.33 -6.32 5.09
C SER A 553 8.80 -6.67 4.92
N MET A 554 9.44 -6.22 3.83
CA MET A 554 10.85 -6.49 3.57
C MET A 554 11.79 -5.90 4.63
N LYS A 555 11.45 -4.74 5.20
CA LYS A 555 12.23 -4.14 6.30
C LYS A 555 12.11 -4.98 7.57
N ILE A 556 10.91 -5.44 7.88
CA ILE A 556 10.64 -6.32 9.02
C ILE A 556 11.40 -7.63 8.85
N GLU A 557 11.34 -8.25 7.67
CA GLU A 557 12.05 -9.49 7.34
C GLU A 557 13.57 -9.36 7.55
N LYS A 558 14.16 -8.25 7.09
CA LYS A 558 15.58 -7.92 7.35
C LYS A 558 15.88 -7.78 8.83
N GLY A 559 15.04 -7.04 9.58
CA GLY A 559 15.21 -6.84 11.02
C GLY A 559 15.06 -8.12 11.85
N LEU A 560 14.38 -9.14 11.30
CA LEU A 560 14.22 -10.45 11.92
C LEU A 560 15.38 -11.41 11.63
N GLY A 561 16.33 -11.04 10.78
CA GLY A 561 17.44 -11.92 10.38
C GLY A 561 17.01 -13.10 9.51
N LEU A 562 15.82 -13.03 8.90
CA LEU A 562 15.28 -14.08 8.03
C LEU A 562 15.86 -14.01 6.60
N VAL A 563 16.50 -12.89 6.25
CA VAL A 563 17.21 -12.76 4.98
C VAL A 563 18.52 -13.53 5.06
N ARG A 564 18.53 -14.75 4.50
CA ARG A 564 19.78 -15.35 4.02
C ARG A 564 20.21 -14.60 2.77
N GLU A 565 21.21 -13.73 2.91
CA GLU A 565 21.97 -13.23 1.75
C GLU A 565 22.54 -14.46 1.02
N GLY A 566 21.95 -14.82 -0.12
CA GLY A 566 22.39 -15.98 -0.93
C GLY A 566 21.31 -16.81 -1.63
N GLY A 567 20.02 -16.51 -1.45
CA GLY A 567 18.94 -17.30 -2.07
C GLY A 567 18.60 -16.99 -3.54
N GLY A 568 19.22 -15.95 -4.13
CA GLY A 568 18.91 -15.53 -5.51
C GLY A 568 19.51 -16.42 -6.61
N GLU A 569 20.39 -17.36 -6.26
CA GLU A 569 21.03 -18.29 -7.20
C GLU A 569 20.50 -19.73 -7.10
N ALA A 570 19.47 -19.97 -6.27
CA ALA A 570 18.91 -21.31 -6.04
C ALA A 570 17.39 -21.39 -6.28
N ALA A 571 16.88 -20.64 -7.27
CA ALA A 571 15.51 -20.79 -7.77
C ALA A 571 15.52 -20.97 -9.30
#